data_AF-A0A162UQ08-F1
#
_entry.id   AF-A0A162UQ08-F1
#
_cell.length_a   1.000
_cell.length_b   1.000
_cell.length_c   1.000
_cell.angle_alpha   90.00
_cell.angle_beta   90.00
_cell.angle_gamma   90.00
#
_symmetry.space_group_name_H-M   'P 1'
#
loop_
_entity.id
_entity.type
_entity.pdbx_description
1 polymer ?
#
loop_
_entity_poly.entity_id
_entity_poly.type
_entity_poly.pdbx_seq_one_letter_code
_entity_poly.pdbx_strand_id
1 'polypeptide(L)'
;MSTLVTAQVTDCTKSIQVKSQTELDQISACKFYKGTINVSNCTATDLVVHGVETIEGNLALIGNTELLHLSLPDLHTIHGRFLLDSNKRLTDISMPKLSRVGTFEVLVHPSIKDVAFPAGLVQINSLSVTDTTATSIKGIYATKIAHLTLAGNTYLNSIELGNLTHVTYALSVLANAPTLNLNLASMDTIQQGDFRDLAGVSLGHLSHASGDLSFVSNTFTNLSLPQLQQVEGGLSITNNSQLSTMSMPSLTQLGGALLVAKNPKISSLDSFPKLERVNGTVDILGSFDSIKFSDLHDVRGGMSLQTSSSKFQCDDINKLKASVIKGHVFSCKSNMSILDETNKTDKPKDTSDGVGIGSLYKGYWSGLVSCIALSFLL
;
A
#
# COMPACT_ATOMS: atom_id res chain seq x y z
N MET A 1 57.27 -7.53 32.72
CA MET A 1 56.11 -6.62 32.78
C MET A 1 54.95 -7.35 32.12
N SER A 2 54.04 -7.90 32.93
CA SER A 2 52.82 -8.53 32.42
C SER A 2 51.80 -7.40 32.23
N THR A 3 51.52 -7.05 30.98
CA THR A 3 50.48 -6.09 30.62
C THR A 3 49.13 -6.74 30.92
N LEU A 4 48.52 -6.35 32.04
CA LEU A 4 47.10 -6.58 32.30
C LEU A 4 46.30 -5.88 31.20
N VAL A 5 45.82 -6.65 30.24
CA VAL A 5 44.73 -6.23 29.35
C VAL A 5 43.49 -6.15 30.24
N THR A 6 43.13 -4.94 30.65
CA THR A 6 41.82 -4.68 31.25
C THR A 6 40.77 -5.09 30.23
N ALA A 7 40.05 -6.19 30.48
CA ALA A 7 38.85 -6.53 29.74
C ALA A 7 37.86 -5.37 29.91
N GLN A 8 37.75 -4.54 28.88
CA GLN A 8 36.79 -3.45 28.85
C GLN A 8 35.41 -4.12 28.89
N VAL A 9 34.68 -3.93 29.99
CA VAL A 9 33.33 -4.50 30.13
C VAL A 9 32.48 -3.92 29.01
N THR A 10 32.02 -4.78 28.11
CA THR A 10 31.15 -4.37 27.03
C THR A 10 29.81 -3.88 27.59
N ASP A 11 29.49 -2.61 27.39
CA ASP A 11 28.17 -2.06 27.74
C ASP A 11 27.18 -2.29 26.59
N CYS A 12 26.35 -3.31 26.75
CA CYS A 12 25.32 -3.66 25.76
C CYS A 12 24.05 -2.81 25.85
N THR A 13 24.02 -1.79 26.73
CA THR A 13 22.81 -0.99 26.99
C THR A 13 22.83 0.38 26.34
N LYS A 14 24.02 0.93 26.12
CA LYS A 14 24.20 2.27 25.55
C LYS A 14 24.04 2.24 24.03
N SER A 15 23.43 3.26 23.44
CA SER A 15 23.41 3.42 21.98
C SER A 15 24.80 3.74 21.43
N ILE A 16 25.12 3.24 20.23
CA ILE A 16 26.42 3.41 19.57
C ILE A 16 26.27 4.13 18.23
N GLN A 17 27.25 4.96 17.91
CA GLN A 17 27.43 5.58 16.59
C GLN A 17 28.57 4.86 15.87
N VAL A 18 28.28 4.30 14.71
CA VAL A 18 29.18 3.45 13.94
C VAL A 18 29.67 4.23 12.73
N LYS A 19 30.98 4.40 12.64
CA LYS A 19 31.66 5.00 11.47
C LYS A 19 32.57 4.00 10.75
N SER A 20 32.89 2.89 11.42
CA SER A 20 33.74 1.82 10.93
C SER A 20 33.42 0.49 11.63
N GLN A 21 34.11 -0.58 11.24
CA GLN A 21 33.99 -1.88 11.91
C GLN A 21 34.42 -1.82 13.39
N THR A 22 35.35 -0.92 13.75
CA THR A 22 35.91 -0.79 15.11
C THR A 22 34.83 -0.61 16.17
N GLU A 23 33.79 0.19 15.90
CA GLU A 23 32.70 0.41 16.84
C GLU A 23 31.81 -0.84 16.98
N LEU A 24 31.58 -1.58 15.91
CA LEU A 24 30.82 -2.84 15.97
C LEU A 24 31.58 -3.93 16.72
N ASP A 25 32.91 -3.96 16.62
CA ASP A 25 33.74 -4.93 17.34
C ASP A 25 33.65 -4.75 18.86
N GLN A 26 33.38 -3.53 19.35
CA GLN A 26 33.18 -3.25 20.77
C GLN A 26 31.97 -3.97 21.34
N ILE A 27 30.93 -4.20 20.53
CA ILE A 27 29.68 -4.84 20.94
C ILE A 27 29.62 -6.32 20.53
N SER A 28 30.69 -6.88 20.00
CA SER A 28 30.72 -8.26 19.48
C SER A 28 30.45 -9.35 20.54
N ALA A 29 30.66 -9.03 21.82
CA ALA A 29 30.33 -9.91 22.94
C ALA A 29 28.85 -9.80 23.40
N CYS A 30 28.08 -8.83 22.88
CA CYS A 30 26.70 -8.60 23.26
C CYS A 30 25.75 -9.53 22.51
N LYS A 31 25.31 -10.63 23.12
CA LYS A 31 24.20 -11.42 22.55
C LYS A 31 22.90 -10.64 22.47
N PHE A 32 22.62 -9.84 23.50
CA PHE A 32 21.45 -8.98 23.62
C PHE A 32 21.91 -7.52 23.74
N TYR A 33 21.55 -6.70 22.76
CA TYR A 33 21.92 -5.29 22.71
C TYR A 33 20.69 -4.41 22.91
N LYS A 34 20.61 -3.71 24.05
CA LYS A 34 19.46 -2.85 24.37
C LYS A 34 19.51 -1.49 23.72
N GLY A 35 20.73 -1.02 23.44
CA GLY A 35 20.96 0.27 22.78
C GLY A 35 20.46 0.29 21.34
N THR A 36 20.54 1.48 20.74
CA THR A 36 20.39 1.65 19.29
C THR A 36 21.74 1.62 18.60
N ILE A 37 21.83 0.97 17.44
CA ILE A 37 23.00 1.00 16.55
C ILE A 37 22.69 1.98 15.42
N ASN A 38 23.40 3.10 15.37
CA ASN A 38 23.28 4.09 14.31
C ASN A 38 24.54 4.09 13.45
N VAL A 39 24.41 3.81 12.17
CA VAL A 39 25.49 3.85 11.18
C VAL A 39 25.25 5.04 10.26
N SER A 40 26.11 6.04 10.36
CA SER A 40 26.04 7.24 9.53
C SER A 40 27.42 7.81 9.32
N ASN A 41 27.66 8.42 8.14
CA ASN A 41 28.99 8.86 7.73
C ASN A 41 30.04 7.75 7.85
N CYS A 42 29.63 6.50 7.57
CA CYS A 42 30.53 5.35 7.57
C CYS A 42 31.45 5.42 6.35
N THR A 43 32.74 5.18 6.57
CA THR A 43 33.76 5.13 5.52
C THR A 43 34.10 3.70 5.09
N ALA A 44 33.56 2.70 5.78
CA ALA A 44 33.75 1.30 5.44
C ALA A 44 32.88 0.89 4.24
N THR A 45 33.42 0.04 3.38
CA THR A 45 32.67 -0.63 2.31
C THR A 45 31.83 -1.78 2.84
N ASP A 46 32.28 -2.41 3.93
CA ASP A 46 31.70 -3.60 4.50
C ASP A 46 31.55 -3.40 6.01
N LEU A 47 30.40 -3.79 6.55
CA LEU A 47 30.16 -3.84 7.98
C LEU A 47 29.58 -5.20 8.38
N VAL A 48 30.07 -5.73 9.49
CA VAL A 48 29.58 -6.99 10.07
C VAL A 48 29.24 -6.78 11.54
N VAL A 49 28.01 -7.11 11.92
CA VAL A 49 27.55 -7.11 13.31
C VAL A 49 27.76 -8.51 13.89
N HIS A 50 28.92 -8.76 14.48
CA HIS A 50 29.25 -10.07 15.07
C HIS A 50 28.59 -10.30 16.42
N GLY A 51 28.15 -11.53 16.70
CA GLY A 51 27.74 -11.99 18.03
C GLY A 51 26.41 -11.44 18.57
N VAL A 52 25.88 -10.35 17.99
CA VAL A 52 24.57 -9.80 18.36
C VAL A 52 23.45 -10.65 17.80
N GLU A 53 22.70 -11.29 18.69
CA GLU A 53 21.57 -12.16 18.36
C GLU A 53 20.23 -11.41 18.45
N THR A 54 20.12 -10.42 19.35
CA THR A 54 18.91 -9.59 19.52
C THR A 54 19.27 -8.13 19.76
N ILE A 55 18.57 -7.24 19.06
CA ILE A 55 18.59 -5.79 19.32
C ILE A 55 17.23 -5.41 19.92
N GLU A 56 17.18 -4.97 21.19
CA GLU A 56 15.93 -4.45 21.77
C GLU A 56 15.59 -3.05 21.24
N GLY A 57 16.62 -2.25 20.94
CA GLY A 57 16.49 -0.92 20.35
C GLY A 57 16.31 -0.94 18.83
N ASN A 58 16.88 0.06 18.17
CA ASN A 58 16.83 0.22 16.71
C ASN A 58 18.17 -0.12 16.06
N LEU A 59 18.13 -0.44 14.76
CA LEU A 59 19.27 -0.47 13.86
C LEU A 59 18.98 0.51 12.73
N ALA A 60 19.79 1.55 12.58
CA ALA A 60 19.59 2.56 11.54
C ALA A 60 20.87 2.74 10.73
N LEU A 61 20.79 2.57 9.41
CA LEU A 61 21.85 2.91 8.47
C LEU A 61 21.36 4.06 7.59
N ILE A 62 21.96 5.24 7.74
CA ILE A 62 21.48 6.46 7.11
C ILE A 62 22.61 7.14 6.36
N GLY A 63 22.43 7.35 5.05
CA GLY A 63 23.28 8.22 4.25
C GLY A 63 24.73 7.76 4.09
N ASN A 64 25.01 6.45 4.18
CA ASN A 64 26.36 5.95 4.00
C ASN A 64 26.69 5.85 2.51
N THR A 65 27.62 6.69 2.04
CA THR A 65 27.94 6.79 0.61
C THR A 65 28.87 5.70 0.12
N GLU A 66 29.69 5.10 0.99
CA GLU A 66 30.69 4.10 0.63
C GLU A 66 30.28 2.66 0.92
N LEU A 67 29.29 2.47 1.79
CA LEU A 67 28.87 1.14 2.24
C LEU A 67 28.23 0.35 1.08
N LEU A 68 28.82 -0.80 0.78
CA LEU A 68 28.38 -1.75 -0.25
C LEU A 68 27.64 -2.94 0.38
N HIS A 69 28.10 -3.41 1.53
CA HIS A 69 27.62 -4.66 2.13
C HIS A 69 27.42 -4.52 3.65
N LEU A 70 26.29 -5.02 4.14
CA LEU A 70 26.01 -5.21 5.57
C LEU A 70 25.75 -6.69 5.85
N SER A 71 26.39 -7.24 6.88
CA SER A 71 26.17 -8.61 7.32
C SER A 71 25.79 -8.68 8.81
N LEU A 72 24.69 -9.37 9.12
CA LEU A 72 24.20 -9.61 10.48
C LEU A 72 24.07 -11.14 10.69
N PRO A 73 25.20 -11.86 10.76
CA PRO A 73 25.22 -13.33 10.66
C PRO A 73 24.49 -14.05 11.80
N ASP A 74 24.42 -13.43 12.96
CA ASP A 74 23.85 -14.02 14.18
C ASP A 74 22.52 -13.41 14.59
N LEU A 75 22.06 -12.37 13.90
CA LEU A 75 20.91 -11.59 14.33
C LEU A 75 19.60 -12.32 14.03
N HIS A 76 18.83 -12.61 15.08
CA HIS A 76 17.53 -13.27 15.01
C HIS A 76 16.37 -12.28 15.13
N THR A 77 16.53 -11.23 15.95
CA THR A 77 15.45 -10.31 16.32
C THR A 77 15.91 -8.87 16.40
N ILE A 78 15.10 -7.96 15.86
CA ILE A 78 15.13 -6.52 16.15
C ILE A 78 13.75 -6.15 16.71
N HIS A 79 13.65 -5.81 17.99
CA HIS A 79 12.34 -5.43 18.56
C HIS A 79 11.86 -4.07 18.06
N GLY A 80 12.78 -3.12 17.88
CA GLY A 80 12.48 -1.80 17.36
C GLY A 80 12.48 -1.73 15.85
N ARG A 81 13.02 -0.62 15.36
CA ARG A 81 13.06 -0.22 13.96
C ARG A 81 14.38 -0.63 13.32
N PHE A 82 14.30 -1.28 12.18
CA PHE A 82 15.40 -1.46 11.27
C PHE A 82 15.19 -0.52 10.08
N LEU A 83 15.91 0.60 10.10
CA LEU A 83 15.88 1.62 9.06
C LEU A 83 17.12 1.50 8.17
N LEU A 84 16.89 1.42 6.87
CA LEU A 84 17.86 1.65 5.83
C LEU A 84 17.37 2.87 5.07
N ASP A 85 18.16 3.95 5.05
CA ASP A 85 17.79 5.19 4.36
C ASP A 85 18.96 5.77 3.57
N SER A 86 18.75 5.97 2.26
CA SER A 86 19.65 6.76 1.41
C SER A 86 21.10 6.24 1.35
N ASN A 87 21.30 4.92 1.43
CA ASN A 87 22.62 4.29 1.31
C ASN A 87 22.88 3.97 -0.16
N LYS A 88 23.36 4.95 -0.91
CA LYS A 88 23.37 4.95 -2.38
C LYS A 88 24.10 3.78 -3.03
N ARG A 89 25.12 3.22 -2.36
CA ARG A 89 25.94 2.13 -2.89
C ARG A 89 25.62 0.77 -2.27
N LEU A 90 24.75 0.70 -1.27
CA LEU A 90 24.45 -0.55 -0.57
C LEU A 90 23.75 -1.51 -1.54
N THR A 91 24.43 -2.59 -1.93
CA THR A 91 23.91 -3.56 -2.90
C THR A 91 23.23 -4.74 -2.24
N ASP A 92 23.72 -5.16 -1.08
CA ASP A 92 23.33 -6.41 -0.44
C ASP A 92 23.33 -6.29 1.09
N ILE A 93 22.35 -6.93 1.72
CA ILE A 93 22.20 -7.03 3.16
C ILE A 93 21.98 -8.50 3.53
N SER A 94 22.92 -9.09 4.26
CA SER A 94 22.86 -10.49 4.67
C SER A 94 22.28 -10.61 6.08
N MET A 95 21.13 -11.27 6.20
CA MET A 95 20.39 -11.48 7.45
C MET A 95 19.92 -12.93 7.57
N PRO A 96 20.84 -13.92 7.58
CA PRO A 96 20.49 -15.32 7.39
C PRO A 96 19.60 -15.90 8.50
N LYS A 97 19.59 -15.29 9.69
CA LYS A 97 18.84 -15.78 10.87
C LYS A 97 17.68 -14.88 11.30
N LEU A 98 17.49 -13.73 10.65
CA LEU A 98 16.51 -12.73 11.08
C LEU A 98 15.09 -13.22 10.79
N SER A 99 14.32 -13.43 11.85
CA SER A 99 12.95 -13.95 11.78
C SER A 99 11.92 -13.03 12.44
N ARG A 100 12.36 -12.01 13.18
CA ARG A 100 11.49 -11.02 13.82
C ARG A 100 12.04 -9.61 13.71
N VAL A 101 11.20 -8.68 13.27
CA VAL A 101 11.48 -7.24 13.26
C VAL A 101 10.26 -6.48 13.77
N GLY A 102 10.43 -5.38 14.51
CA GLY A 102 9.32 -4.47 14.79
C GLY A 102 8.87 -3.77 13.51
N THR A 103 9.67 -2.79 13.09
CA THR A 103 9.44 -2.04 11.84
C THR A 103 10.64 -2.19 10.92
N PHE A 104 10.42 -2.54 9.65
CA PHE A 104 11.47 -2.59 8.64
C PHE A 104 11.18 -1.57 7.53
N GLU A 105 12.14 -0.67 7.32
CA GLU A 105 12.04 0.43 6.35
C GLU A 105 13.26 0.42 5.44
N VAL A 106 13.03 0.34 4.13
CA VAL A 106 14.05 0.48 3.09
C VAL A 106 13.66 1.64 2.20
N LEU A 107 14.37 2.76 2.34
CA LEU A 107 14.02 4.03 1.73
C LEU A 107 15.19 4.54 0.87
N VAL A 108 14.92 4.79 -0.41
CA VAL A 108 15.88 5.42 -1.34
C VAL A 108 17.17 4.60 -1.49
N HIS A 109 17.06 3.44 -2.15
CA HIS A 109 18.20 2.53 -2.40
C HIS A 109 18.35 2.24 -3.89
N PRO A 110 19.14 3.05 -4.63
CA PRO A 110 19.30 2.93 -6.08
C PRO A 110 20.24 1.79 -6.52
N SER A 111 20.74 0.97 -5.59
CA SER A 111 21.68 -0.12 -5.90
C SER A 111 21.36 -1.45 -5.22
N ILE A 112 20.36 -1.48 -4.33
CA ILE A 112 19.96 -2.73 -3.67
C ILE A 112 19.32 -3.66 -4.69
N LYS A 113 19.78 -4.91 -4.74
CA LYS A 113 19.31 -5.88 -5.75
C LYS A 113 18.08 -6.63 -5.31
N ASP A 114 18.10 -7.12 -4.08
CA ASP A 114 17.04 -7.93 -3.49
C ASP A 114 17.00 -7.70 -1.98
N VAL A 115 15.85 -8.02 -1.38
CA VAL A 115 15.67 -8.07 0.07
C VAL A 115 15.20 -9.47 0.42
N ALA A 116 15.97 -10.19 1.23
CA ALA A 116 15.65 -11.57 1.57
C ALA A 116 15.75 -11.83 3.06
N PHE A 117 14.83 -12.66 3.56
CA PHE A 117 14.84 -13.21 4.92
C PHE A 117 14.96 -14.75 4.86
N PRO A 118 16.18 -15.31 4.73
CA PRO A 118 16.36 -16.75 4.52
C PRO A 118 15.79 -17.64 5.64
N ALA A 119 15.79 -17.15 6.89
CA ALA A 119 15.18 -17.87 8.02
C ALA A 119 13.64 -17.84 8.02
N GLY A 120 13.02 -17.02 7.16
CA GLY A 120 11.61 -16.70 7.20
C GLY A 120 11.31 -15.63 8.26
N LEU A 121 10.93 -14.45 7.81
CA LEU A 121 10.42 -13.37 8.65
C LEU A 121 8.99 -13.69 9.08
N VAL A 122 8.84 -14.26 10.27
CA VAL A 122 7.54 -14.72 10.82
C VAL A 122 6.80 -13.63 11.58
N GLN A 123 7.50 -12.60 12.05
CA GLN A 123 6.89 -11.50 12.79
C GLN A 123 7.44 -10.15 12.33
N ILE A 124 6.54 -9.31 11.83
CA ILE A 124 6.80 -7.92 11.48
C ILE A 124 5.56 -7.07 11.75
N ASN A 125 5.74 -5.94 12.42
CA ASN A 125 4.64 -5.00 12.66
C ASN A 125 4.44 -4.07 11.46
N SER A 126 5.51 -3.54 10.88
CA SER A 126 5.42 -2.61 9.74
C SER A 126 6.51 -2.87 8.72
N LEU A 127 6.15 -2.87 7.44
CA LEU A 127 7.07 -3.01 6.31
C LEU A 127 6.86 -1.85 5.33
N SER A 128 7.92 -1.08 5.07
CA SER A 128 7.95 -0.08 4.01
C SER A 128 9.16 -0.29 3.12
N VAL A 129 8.93 -0.45 1.81
CA VAL A 129 9.99 -0.49 0.80
C VAL A 129 9.66 0.55 -0.26
N THR A 130 10.47 1.60 -0.31
CA THR A 130 10.17 2.80 -1.09
C THR A 130 11.40 3.26 -1.89
N ASP A 131 11.18 3.57 -3.17
CA ASP A 131 12.19 4.12 -4.08
C ASP A 131 13.47 3.29 -4.13
N THR A 132 13.32 1.98 -4.30
CA THR A 132 14.45 1.04 -4.40
C THR A 132 14.56 0.41 -5.78
N THR A 133 15.75 -0.13 -6.09
CA THR A 133 15.98 -0.97 -7.27
C THR A 133 15.78 -2.46 -6.99
N ALA A 134 15.25 -2.82 -5.81
CA ALA A 134 15.05 -4.22 -5.45
C ALA A 134 14.14 -4.91 -6.47
N THR A 135 14.58 -6.05 -7.00
CA THR A 135 13.80 -6.82 -7.96
C THR A 135 12.86 -7.81 -7.29
N SER A 136 13.24 -8.28 -6.10
CA SER A 136 12.42 -9.18 -5.30
C SER A 136 12.52 -8.93 -3.79
N ILE A 137 11.43 -9.23 -3.09
CA ILE A 137 11.38 -9.30 -1.62
C ILE A 137 10.90 -10.70 -1.22
N LYS A 138 11.74 -11.48 -0.54
CA LYS A 138 11.51 -12.91 -0.28
C LYS A 138 11.59 -13.29 1.19
N GLY A 139 10.93 -14.39 1.55
CA GLY A 139 10.99 -14.97 2.88
C GLY A 139 10.12 -14.25 3.90
N ILE A 140 9.06 -13.55 3.50
CA ILE A 140 8.07 -13.01 4.46
C ILE A 140 7.01 -14.07 4.71
N TYR A 141 7.01 -14.63 5.92
CA TYR A 141 6.04 -15.63 6.38
C TYR A 141 5.09 -15.10 7.44
N ALA A 142 5.17 -13.80 7.76
CA ALA A 142 4.28 -13.13 8.68
C ALA A 142 2.82 -13.25 8.23
N THR A 143 1.96 -13.66 9.17
CA THR A 143 0.52 -13.80 8.91
C THR A 143 -0.26 -12.51 9.16
N LYS A 144 0.33 -11.57 9.90
CA LYS A 144 -0.25 -10.27 10.24
C LYS A 144 0.79 -9.18 10.10
N ILE A 145 0.40 -8.07 9.49
CA ILE A 145 1.18 -6.84 9.39
C ILE A 145 0.25 -5.66 9.74
N ALA A 146 0.74 -4.65 10.44
CA ALA A 146 -0.04 -3.47 10.75
C ALA A 146 -0.08 -2.50 9.56
N HIS A 147 1.09 -2.18 9.00
CA HIS A 147 1.25 -1.32 7.84
C HIS A 147 2.19 -1.96 6.81
N LEU A 148 1.76 -1.97 5.54
CA LEU A 148 2.55 -2.46 4.42
C LEU A 148 2.55 -1.44 3.29
N THR A 149 3.72 -0.91 2.94
CA THR A 149 3.89 0.04 1.85
C THR A 149 4.93 -0.45 0.86
N LEU A 150 4.57 -0.52 -0.42
CA LEU A 150 5.46 -0.76 -1.55
C LEU A 150 5.28 0.37 -2.56
N ALA A 151 6.22 1.31 -2.63
CA ALA A 151 6.07 2.53 -3.42
C ALA A 151 7.31 2.81 -4.27
N GLY A 152 7.13 3.14 -5.56
CA GLY A 152 8.23 3.65 -6.38
C GLY A 152 9.33 2.63 -6.73
N ASN A 153 9.11 1.34 -6.48
CA ASN A 153 10.09 0.29 -6.79
C ASN A 153 9.91 -0.20 -8.23
N THR A 154 10.38 0.58 -9.19
CA THR A 154 10.14 0.38 -10.63
C THR A 154 10.67 -0.94 -11.20
N TYR A 155 11.53 -1.65 -10.46
CA TYR A 155 12.09 -2.96 -10.83
C TYR A 155 11.54 -4.14 -10.00
N LEU A 156 10.74 -3.86 -8.96
CA LEU A 156 10.18 -4.88 -8.06
C LEU A 156 9.10 -5.69 -8.76
N ASN A 157 9.45 -6.89 -9.20
CA ASN A 157 8.56 -7.78 -9.95
C ASN A 157 7.94 -8.87 -9.09
N SER A 158 8.48 -9.14 -7.90
CA SER A 158 7.97 -10.18 -7.00
C SER A 158 8.09 -9.82 -5.52
N ILE A 159 7.07 -10.18 -4.76
CA ILE A 159 7.09 -10.18 -3.29
C ILE A 159 6.33 -11.39 -2.76
N GLU A 160 6.90 -12.07 -1.77
CA GLU A 160 6.27 -13.23 -1.14
C GLU A 160 5.40 -12.79 0.05
N LEU A 161 4.08 -12.74 -0.12
CA LEU A 161 3.12 -12.42 0.96
C LEU A 161 2.04 -13.51 1.10
N GLY A 162 2.30 -14.73 0.61
CA GLY A 162 1.29 -15.79 0.50
C GLY A 162 0.67 -16.23 1.84
N ASN A 163 1.35 -15.97 2.97
CA ASN A 163 0.85 -16.30 4.31
C ASN A 163 0.12 -15.13 4.99
N LEU A 164 0.14 -13.93 4.38
CA LEU A 164 -0.46 -12.75 4.98
C LEU A 164 -1.99 -12.89 4.96
N THR A 165 -2.58 -12.96 6.15
CA THR A 165 -4.01 -13.14 6.36
C THR A 165 -4.68 -11.85 6.83
N HIS A 166 -3.94 -10.96 7.50
CA HIS A 166 -4.51 -9.73 8.05
C HIS A 166 -3.58 -8.54 7.85
N VAL A 167 -4.14 -7.41 7.38
CA VAL A 167 -3.50 -6.10 7.47
C VAL A 167 -4.31 -5.19 8.38
N THR A 168 -3.71 -4.78 9.51
CA THR A 168 -4.44 -4.11 10.60
C THR A 168 -4.90 -2.72 10.20
N TYR A 169 -4.06 -1.95 9.50
CA TYR A 169 -4.35 -0.55 9.18
C TYR A 169 -4.34 -0.26 7.68
N ALA A 170 -3.20 -0.45 7.00
CA ALA A 170 -3.08 -0.09 5.59
C ALA A 170 -2.13 -0.99 4.80
N LEU A 171 -2.56 -1.39 3.61
CA LEU A 171 -1.73 -1.93 2.55
C LEU A 171 -1.78 -0.96 1.38
N SER A 172 -0.63 -0.41 1.00
CA SER A 172 -0.51 0.51 -0.14
C SER A 172 0.57 0.03 -1.10
N VAL A 173 0.19 -0.15 -2.36
CA VAL A 173 1.06 -0.62 -3.43
C VAL A 173 0.87 0.29 -4.62
N LEU A 174 1.92 1.01 -5.02
CA LEU A 174 1.87 2.00 -6.10
C LEU A 174 3.22 2.16 -6.79
N ALA A 175 3.21 2.51 -8.08
CA ALA A 175 4.41 2.85 -8.84
C ALA A 175 5.55 1.80 -8.73
N ASN A 176 5.21 0.52 -8.68
CA ASN A 176 6.18 -0.59 -8.72
C ASN A 176 6.38 -1.07 -10.16
N ALA A 177 7.13 -2.16 -10.37
CA ALA A 177 7.30 -2.70 -11.71
C ALA A 177 5.93 -3.04 -12.34
N PRO A 178 5.71 -2.73 -13.63
CA PRO A 178 4.43 -2.94 -14.29
C PRO A 178 4.05 -4.42 -14.43
N THR A 179 4.98 -5.33 -14.14
CA THR A 179 4.79 -6.79 -14.14
C THR A 179 4.45 -7.36 -12.76
N LEU A 180 4.41 -6.51 -11.71
CA LEU A 180 4.19 -6.98 -10.35
C LEU A 180 2.81 -7.60 -10.20
N ASN A 181 2.80 -8.89 -9.85
CA ASN A 181 1.62 -9.64 -9.48
C ASN A 181 1.62 -9.84 -7.97
N LEU A 182 0.59 -9.36 -7.30
CA LEU A 182 0.49 -9.40 -5.84
C LEU A 182 -0.36 -10.61 -5.40
N ASN A 183 0.31 -11.63 -4.88
CA ASN A 183 -0.37 -12.80 -4.32
C ASN A 183 -0.74 -12.59 -2.85
N LEU A 184 -2.02 -12.30 -2.59
CA LEU A 184 -2.61 -12.19 -1.26
C LEU A 184 -3.76 -13.19 -1.12
N ALA A 185 -3.60 -14.38 -1.71
CA ALA A 185 -4.68 -15.36 -1.75
C ALA A 185 -5.19 -15.75 -0.36
N SER A 186 -4.34 -15.71 0.68
CA SER A 186 -4.71 -16.01 2.07
C SER A 186 -5.27 -14.83 2.86
N MET A 187 -5.32 -13.62 2.28
CA MET A 187 -5.82 -12.43 2.95
C MET A 187 -7.30 -12.63 3.30
N ASP A 188 -7.63 -12.51 4.58
CA ASP A 188 -8.99 -12.60 5.12
C ASP A 188 -9.55 -11.20 5.38
N THR A 189 -8.81 -10.38 6.13
CA THR A 189 -9.26 -9.03 6.50
C THR A 189 -8.20 -7.96 6.23
N ILE A 190 -8.66 -6.79 5.83
CA ILE A 190 -7.85 -5.59 5.70
C ILE A 190 -8.63 -4.40 6.28
N GLN A 191 -7.94 -3.41 6.83
CA GLN A 191 -8.61 -2.12 7.05
C GLN A 191 -8.64 -1.33 5.74
N GLN A 192 -7.51 -0.76 5.31
CA GLN A 192 -7.41 0.00 4.06
C GLN A 192 -6.55 -0.74 3.03
N GLY A 193 -7.03 -0.88 1.79
CA GLY A 193 -6.24 -1.42 0.68
C GLY A 193 -6.20 -0.46 -0.51
N ASP A 194 -5.01 -0.01 -0.90
CA ASP A 194 -4.78 0.79 -2.11
C ASP A 194 -3.86 0.05 -3.08
N PHE A 195 -4.46 -0.46 -4.16
CA PHE A 195 -3.83 -1.31 -5.17
C PHE A 195 -3.70 -0.54 -6.48
N ARG A 196 -2.49 -0.09 -6.79
CA ARG A 196 -2.20 0.69 -8.00
C ARG A 196 -1.10 0.11 -8.86
N ASP A 197 -1.26 0.29 -10.16
CA ASP A 197 -0.27 -0.04 -11.20
C ASP A 197 0.15 -1.53 -11.20
N LEU A 198 -0.72 -2.45 -10.76
CA LEU A 198 -0.44 -3.88 -10.71
C LEU A 198 -0.79 -4.61 -12.01
N ALA A 199 0.01 -5.63 -12.33
CA ALA A 199 -0.29 -6.61 -13.38
C ALA A 199 -1.36 -7.62 -12.95
N GLY A 200 -1.51 -7.84 -11.65
CA GLY A 200 -2.44 -8.80 -11.08
C GLY A 200 -2.49 -8.73 -9.56
N VAL A 201 -3.63 -9.11 -9.00
CA VAL A 201 -3.84 -9.21 -7.56
C VAL A 201 -4.73 -10.41 -7.26
N SER A 202 -4.35 -11.23 -6.28
CA SER A 202 -5.14 -12.37 -5.81
C SER A 202 -5.69 -12.08 -4.42
N LEU A 203 -7.00 -11.97 -4.27
CA LEU A 203 -7.71 -11.70 -3.00
C LEU A 203 -8.85 -12.71 -2.78
N GLY A 204 -8.59 -13.98 -3.09
CA GLY A 204 -9.62 -15.02 -3.17
C GLY A 204 -10.36 -15.29 -1.84
N HIS A 205 -9.71 -15.06 -0.70
CA HIS A 205 -10.28 -15.26 0.63
C HIS A 205 -10.65 -13.96 1.35
N LEU A 206 -10.47 -12.78 0.72
CA LEU A 206 -10.77 -11.52 1.38
C LEU A 206 -12.26 -11.47 1.69
N SER A 207 -12.61 -11.51 2.96
CA SER A 207 -13.99 -11.57 3.44
C SER A 207 -14.51 -10.19 3.87
N HIS A 208 -13.62 -9.35 4.43
CA HIS A 208 -14.00 -8.08 5.03
C HIS A 208 -12.94 -7.00 4.81
N ALA A 209 -13.41 -5.78 4.53
CA ALA A 209 -12.60 -4.57 4.62
C ALA A 209 -13.22 -3.58 5.62
N SER A 210 -12.51 -3.20 6.68
CA SER A 210 -13.04 -2.23 7.68
C SER A 210 -12.82 -0.76 7.30
N GLY A 211 -12.12 -0.51 6.19
CA GLY A 211 -11.91 0.81 5.58
C GLY A 211 -12.12 0.74 4.07
N ASP A 212 -11.41 1.58 3.31
CA ASP A 212 -11.58 1.65 1.86
C ASP A 212 -10.80 0.56 1.11
N LEU A 213 -11.36 0.12 -0.02
CA LEU A 213 -10.67 -0.66 -1.03
C LEU A 213 -10.60 0.13 -2.34
N SER A 214 -9.40 0.39 -2.83
CA SER A 214 -9.16 1.05 -4.12
C SER A 214 -8.31 0.22 -5.07
N PHE A 215 -8.78 0.08 -6.31
CA PHE A 215 -8.09 -0.55 -7.43
C PHE A 215 -7.95 0.48 -8.55
N VAL A 216 -6.77 1.08 -8.68
CA VAL A 216 -6.54 2.22 -9.57
C VAL A 216 -5.42 1.96 -10.58
N SER A 217 -5.64 2.28 -11.85
CA SER A 217 -4.59 2.23 -12.89
C SER A 217 -3.94 0.85 -13.09
N ASN A 218 -4.64 -0.23 -12.75
CA ASN A 218 -4.09 -1.57 -12.92
C ASN A 218 -4.25 -2.07 -14.37
N THR A 219 -3.42 -3.07 -14.71
CA THR A 219 -3.38 -3.66 -16.06
C THR A 219 -3.93 -5.09 -16.11
N PHE A 220 -4.39 -5.65 -14.99
CA PHE A 220 -5.11 -6.93 -14.99
C PHE A 220 -6.43 -6.85 -15.75
N THR A 221 -6.85 -7.97 -16.33
CA THR A 221 -8.10 -8.09 -17.10
C THR A 221 -9.30 -8.51 -16.27
N ASN A 222 -9.07 -9.09 -15.09
CA ASN A 222 -10.10 -9.59 -14.19
C ASN A 222 -9.84 -9.21 -12.73
N LEU A 223 -10.89 -8.80 -12.03
CA LEU A 223 -10.89 -8.58 -10.58
C LEU A 223 -11.95 -9.45 -9.90
N SER A 224 -11.52 -10.44 -9.11
CA SER A 224 -12.44 -11.36 -8.43
C SER A 224 -12.20 -11.34 -6.93
N LEU A 225 -13.25 -11.02 -6.16
CA LEU A 225 -13.28 -11.10 -4.70
C LEU A 225 -14.50 -11.94 -4.28
N PRO A 226 -14.43 -13.28 -4.45
CA PRO A 226 -15.60 -14.16 -4.33
C PRO A 226 -16.15 -14.25 -2.91
N GLN A 227 -15.30 -14.03 -1.89
CA GLN A 227 -15.66 -14.13 -0.48
C GLN A 227 -15.95 -12.77 0.17
N LEU A 228 -15.72 -11.65 -0.53
CA LEU A 228 -15.88 -10.32 0.06
C LEU A 228 -17.36 -10.07 0.36
N GLN A 229 -17.69 -9.95 1.65
CA GLN A 229 -19.05 -9.75 2.13
C GLN A 229 -19.36 -8.30 2.42
N GLN A 230 -18.38 -7.55 2.94
CA GLN A 230 -18.58 -6.17 3.36
C GLN A 230 -17.31 -5.33 3.21
N VAL A 231 -17.50 -4.06 2.84
CA VAL A 231 -16.52 -2.99 2.93
C VAL A 231 -17.14 -1.89 3.79
N GLU A 232 -16.58 -1.57 4.95
CA GLU A 232 -17.09 -0.51 5.83
C GLU A 232 -16.75 0.90 5.31
N GLY A 233 -15.70 1.03 4.50
CA GLY A 233 -15.41 2.22 3.70
C GLY A 233 -16.03 2.17 2.30
N GLY A 234 -15.42 2.90 1.38
CA GLY A 234 -15.77 2.91 -0.04
C GLY A 234 -15.05 1.83 -0.86
N LEU A 235 -15.66 1.47 -1.99
CA LEU A 235 -15.06 0.63 -3.01
C LEU A 235 -14.84 1.46 -4.28
N SER A 236 -13.58 1.65 -4.66
CA SER A 236 -13.19 2.41 -5.85
C SER A 236 -12.46 1.52 -6.86
N ILE A 237 -12.98 1.43 -8.07
CA ILE A 237 -12.39 0.66 -9.17
C ILE A 237 -12.26 1.62 -10.34
N THR A 238 -11.08 2.20 -10.54
CA THR A 238 -10.90 3.30 -11.49
C THR A 238 -9.67 3.17 -12.38
N ASN A 239 -9.76 3.70 -13.60
CA ASN A 239 -8.63 3.78 -14.54
C ASN A 239 -7.99 2.42 -14.91
N ASN A 240 -8.69 1.30 -14.73
CA ASN A 240 -8.13 -0.02 -15.08
C ASN A 240 -8.38 -0.28 -16.57
N SER A 241 -7.48 0.19 -17.42
CA SER A 241 -7.65 0.24 -18.89
C SER A 241 -7.88 -1.13 -19.54
N GLN A 242 -7.41 -2.19 -18.90
CA GLN A 242 -7.51 -3.57 -19.40
C GLN A 242 -8.61 -4.39 -18.72
N LEU A 243 -9.21 -3.88 -17.64
CA LEU A 243 -10.21 -4.61 -16.85
C LEU A 243 -11.47 -4.84 -17.66
N SER A 244 -11.77 -6.10 -17.96
CA SER A 244 -12.94 -6.53 -18.72
C SER A 244 -14.01 -7.19 -17.85
N THR A 245 -13.61 -7.82 -16.75
CA THR A 245 -14.52 -8.54 -15.85
C THR A 245 -14.22 -8.21 -14.39
N MET A 246 -15.27 -8.08 -13.59
CA MET A 246 -15.14 -8.04 -12.14
C MET A 246 -16.29 -8.80 -11.49
N SER A 247 -16.03 -9.40 -10.33
CA SER A 247 -16.98 -10.26 -9.63
C SER A 247 -16.82 -10.16 -8.11
N MET A 248 -17.88 -9.73 -7.44
CA MET A 248 -18.00 -9.70 -5.97
C MET A 248 -19.37 -10.29 -5.56
N PRO A 249 -19.61 -11.58 -5.84
CA PRO A 249 -20.94 -12.22 -5.71
C PRO A 249 -21.46 -12.30 -4.27
N SER A 250 -20.59 -12.13 -3.28
CA SER A 250 -20.93 -12.18 -1.86
C SER A 250 -21.09 -10.81 -1.21
N LEU A 251 -20.78 -9.71 -1.94
CA LEU A 251 -20.77 -8.37 -1.37
C LEU A 251 -22.21 -7.92 -1.10
N THR A 252 -22.52 -7.67 0.17
CA THR A 252 -23.86 -7.26 0.61
C THR A 252 -23.93 -5.79 1.02
N GLN A 253 -22.83 -5.24 1.54
CA GLN A 253 -22.84 -3.89 2.10
C GLN A 253 -21.57 -3.10 1.81
N LEU A 254 -21.77 -1.82 1.47
CA LEU A 254 -20.75 -0.77 1.47
C LEU A 254 -21.10 0.29 2.52
N GLY A 255 -20.18 0.58 3.44
CA GLY A 255 -20.33 1.65 4.43
C GLY A 255 -19.96 3.04 3.89
N GLY A 256 -19.25 3.10 2.76
CA GLY A 256 -18.95 4.30 1.98
C GLY A 256 -19.56 4.26 0.57
N ALA A 257 -18.89 4.93 -0.37
CA ALA A 257 -19.34 5.05 -1.76
C ALA A 257 -18.89 3.87 -2.64
N LEU A 258 -19.68 3.54 -3.65
CA LEU A 258 -19.28 2.71 -4.78
C LEU A 258 -18.87 3.62 -5.94
N LEU A 259 -17.60 3.57 -6.34
CA LEU A 259 -17.08 4.30 -7.49
C LEU A 259 -16.52 3.32 -8.54
N VAL A 260 -17.15 3.27 -9.71
CA VAL A 260 -16.65 2.49 -10.85
C VAL A 260 -16.52 3.43 -12.05
N ALA A 261 -15.30 3.84 -12.38
CA ALA A 261 -15.07 4.84 -13.42
C ALA A 261 -13.88 4.51 -14.32
N LYS A 262 -13.94 4.88 -15.61
CA LYS A 262 -12.77 4.81 -16.51
C LYS A 262 -12.19 3.37 -16.64
N ASN A 263 -13.08 2.37 -16.73
CA ASN A 263 -12.73 0.97 -17.03
C ASN A 263 -13.34 0.59 -18.41
N PRO A 264 -12.73 1.01 -19.53
CA PRO A 264 -13.39 1.05 -20.84
C PRO A 264 -13.72 -0.34 -21.43
N LYS A 265 -13.10 -1.41 -20.92
CA LYS A 265 -13.34 -2.79 -21.41
C LYS A 265 -14.49 -3.49 -20.67
N ILE A 266 -15.07 -2.89 -19.64
CA ILE A 266 -16.23 -3.45 -18.94
C ILE A 266 -17.49 -3.13 -19.75
N SER A 267 -18.07 -4.16 -20.37
CA SER A 267 -19.33 -4.05 -21.13
C SER A 267 -20.57 -4.44 -20.32
N SER A 268 -20.42 -5.19 -19.23
CA SER A 268 -21.51 -5.65 -18.37
C SER A 268 -21.13 -5.52 -16.89
N LEU A 269 -22.04 -4.98 -16.10
CA LEU A 269 -21.90 -4.78 -14.66
C LEU A 269 -22.91 -5.66 -13.90
N ASP A 270 -22.69 -6.98 -13.96
CA ASP A 270 -23.42 -8.00 -13.17
C ASP A 270 -22.56 -8.49 -11.98
N SER A 271 -21.77 -7.57 -11.42
CA SER A 271 -20.68 -7.87 -10.49
C SER A 271 -21.10 -7.92 -9.03
N PHE A 272 -22.28 -7.37 -8.71
CA PHE A 272 -22.77 -7.14 -7.35
C PHE A 272 -24.19 -7.70 -7.14
N PRO A 273 -24.45 -8.98 -7.44
CA PRO A 273 -25.81 -9.53 -7.44
C PRO A 273 -26.49 -9.46 -6.06
N LYS A 274 -25.73 -9.54 -4.96
CA LYS A 274 -26.21 -9.51 -3.58
C LYS A 274 -26.06 -8.17 -2.87
N LEU A 275 -25.65 -7.12 -3.59
CA LEU A 275 -25.42 -5.82 -2.94
C LEU A 275 -26.76 -5.23 -2.52
N GLU A 276 -26.98 -5.16 -1.21
CA GLU A 276 -28.23 -4.73 -0.58
C GLU A 276 -28.19 -3.24 -0.21
N ARG A 277 -27.04 -2.78 0.33
CA ARG A 277 -26.90 -1.45 0.92
C ARG A 277 -25.61 -0.74 0.53
N VAL A 278 -25.73 0.55 0.22
CA VAL A 278 -24.63 1.51 0.08
C VAL A 278 -24.91 2.73 0.95
N ASN A 279 -24.11 2.94 1.99
CA ASN A 279 -24.27 4.09 2.89
C ASN A 279 -23.78 5.42 2.27
N GLY A 280 -22.90 5.36 1.27
CA GLY A 280 -22.45 6.52 0.49
C GLY A 280 -23.20 6.69 -0.84
N THR A 281 -22.49 7.24 -1.84
CA THR A 281 -23.01 7.39 -3.21
C THR A 281 -22.74 6.15 -4.07
N VAL A 282 -23.51 6.01 -5.15
CA VAL A 282 -23.22 5.06 -6.23
C VAL A 282 -22.89 5.86 -7.49
N ASP A 283 -21.61 5.90 -7.86
CA ASP A 283 -21.09 6.66 -8.99
C ASP A 283 -20.45 5.71 -10.01
N ILE A 284 -21.10 5.55 -11.16
CA ILE A 284 -20.69 4.62 -12.21
C ILE A 284 -20.57 5.37 -13.53
N LEU A 285 -19.36 5.39 -14.10
CA LEU A 285 -19.02 6.08 -15.35
C LEU A 285 -18.25 5.15 -16.29
N GLY A 286 -18.75 4.91 -17.51
CA GLY A 286 -18.02 4.10 -18.48
C GLY A 286 -18.71 3.90 -19.81
N SER A 287 -18.49 2.72 -20.40
CA SER A 287 -18.99 2.31 -21.71
C SER A 287 -19.73 0.97 -21.64
N PHE A 288 -20.42 0.72 -20.53
CA PHE A 288 -21.14 -0.53 -20.27
C PHE A 288 -22.51 -0.54 -20.95
N ASP A 289 -22.90 -1.71 -21.46
CA ASP A 289 -24.18 -1.98 -22.14
C ASP A 289 -25.29 -2.39 -21.17
N SER A 290 -24.93 -2.88 -19.97
CA SER A 290 -25.90 -3.34 -18.95
C SER A 290 -25.33 -3.24 -17.54
N ILE A 291 -26.24 -3.07 -16.56
CA ILE A 291 -25.96 -3.15 -15.12
C ILE A 291 -27.14 -3.82 -14.41
N LYS A 292 -26.87 -4.60 -13.38
CA LYS A 292 -27.90 -5.19 -12.52
C LYS A 292 -27.63 -4.92 -11.05
N PHE A 293 -28.69 -4.55 -10.35
CA PHE A 293 -28.74 -4.39 -8.91
C PHE A 293 -29.96 -5.16 -8.38
N SER A 294 -29.84 -6.49 -8.32
CA SER A 294 -30.98 -7.38 -8.03
C SER A 294 -31.52 -7.17 -6.61
N ASP A 295 -30.63 -7.05 -5.63
CA ASP A 295 -30.98 -7.01 -4.21
C ASP A 295 -30.86 -5.60 -3.58
N LEU A 296 -30.45 -4.60 -4.37
CA LEU A 296 -30.18 -3.25 -3.88
C LEU A 296 -31.47 -2.55 -3.48
N HIS A 297 -31.60 -2.24 -2.19
CA HIS A 297 -32.80 -1.63 -1.63
C HIS A 297 -32.54 -0.43 -0.70
N ASP A 298 -31.27 -0.12 -0.40
CA ASP A 298 -30.89 1.04 0.43
C ASP A 298 -29.62 1.74 -0.06
N VAL A 299 -29.76 2.89 -0.72
CA VAL A 299 -28.63 3.80 -1.01
C VAL A 299 -28.86 5.10 -0.25
N ARG A 300 -28.09 5.33 0.81
CA ARG A 300 -28.30 6.50 1.69
C ARG A 300 -27.82 7.80 1.05
N GLY A 301 -26.81 7.74 0.19
CA GLY A 301 -26.35 8.86 -0.63
C GLY A 301 -27.13 8.98 -1.94
N GLY A 302 -26.53 9.68 -2.91
CA GLY A 302 -27.06 9.82 -4.27
C GLY A 302 -26.59 8.71 -5.21
N MET A 303 -27.13 8.71 -6.43
CA MET A 303 -26.72 7.81 -7.51
C MET A 303 -26.48 8.60 -8.80
N SER A 304 -25.31 8.43 -9.41
CA SER A 304 -24.99 8.92 -10.74
C SER A 304 -24.49 7.78 -11.62
N LEU A 305 -25.27 7.43 -12.63
CA LEU A 305 -24.93 6.40 -13.61
C LEU A 305 -24.84 7.04 -15.01
N GLN A 306 -23.67 6.93 -15.62
CA GLN A 306 -23.34 7.57 -16.90
C GLN A 306 -22.62 6.58 -17.82
N THR A 307 -23.20 6.30 -18.98
CA THR A 307 -22.58 5.43 -19.98
C THR A 307 -22.56 6.06 -21.36
N SER A 308 -21.48 5.82 -22.10
CA SER A 308 -21.38 6.15 -23.52
C SER A 308 -22.11 5.14 -24.43
N SER A 309 -22.54 3.99 -23.89
CA SER A 309 -23.26 3.00 -24.68
C SER A 309 -24.66 3.49 -25.06
N SER A 310 -25.00 3.34 -26.34
CA SER A 310 -26.36 3.54 -26.86
C SER A 310 -27.29 2.36 -26.62
N LYS A 311 -26.76 1.19 -26.20
CA LYS A 311 -27.56 0.00 -25.89
C LYS A 311 -28.20 0.05 -24.52
N PHE A 312 -27.62 0.84 -23.60
CA PHE A 312 -28.10 0.94 -22.24
C PHE A 312 -29.35 1.84 -22.14
N GLN A 313 -30.35 1.37 -21.39
CA GLN A 313 -31.58 2.12 -21.11
C GLN A 313 -31.69 2.38 -19.61
N CYS A 314 -32.15 3.58 -19.25
CA CYS A 314 -32.26 4.01 -17.85
C CYS A 314 -33.53 3.55 -17.14
N ASP A 315 -34.44 2.84 -17.82
CA ASP A 315 -35.78 2.53 -17.28
C ASP A 315 -35.73 1.75 -15.97
N ASP A 316 -34.89 0.73 -15.87
CA ASP A 316 -34.77 -0.07 -14.64
C ASP A 316 -34.08 0.70 -13.51
N ILE A 317 -33.07 1.52 -13.84
CA ILE A 317 -32.38 2.34 -12.85
C ILE A 317 -33.29 3.47 -12.34
N ASN A 318 -34.12 4.05 -13.20
CA ASN A 318 -35.08 5.08 -12.83
C ASN A 318 -36.11 4.59 -11.80
N LYS A 319 -36.45 3.30 -11.80
CA LYS A 319 -37.34 2.69 -10.80
C LYS A 319 -36.75 2.73 -9.38
N LEU A 320 -35.41 2.73 -9.25
CA LEU A 320 -34.73 2.77 -7.96
C LEU A 320 -34.86 4.14 -7.26
N LYS A 321 -35.08 5.22 -8.02
CA LYS A 321 -35.07 6.61 -7.52
C LYS A 321 -36.01 6.84 -6.33
N ALA A 322 -37.22 6.27 -6.37
CA ALA A 322 -38.25 6.58 -5.37
C ALA A 322 -38.13 5.72 -4.10
N SER A 323 -37.72 4.46 -4.22
CA SER A 323 -37.77 3.47 -3.13
C SER A 323 -36.39 3.15 -2.55
N VAL A 324 -35.34 3.17 -3.37
CA VAL A 324 -33.99 2.70 -3.00
C VAL A 324 -33.06 3.86 -2.65
N ILE A 325 -33.06 4.92 -3.46
CA ILE A 325 -32.13 6.05 -3.31
C ILE A 325 -32.70 7.09 -2.33
N LYS A 326 -31.95 7.41 -1.27
CA LYS A 326 -32.37 8.35 -0.22
C LYS A 326 -31.75 9.75 -0.37
N GLY A 327 -30.64 9.87 -1.08
CA GLY A 327 -29.97 11.14 -1.34
C GLY A 327 -30.69 12.01 -2.38
N HIS A 328 -30.40 13.31 -2.36
CA HIS A 328 -31.05 14.29 -3.23
C HIS A 328 -30.57 14.26 -4.69
N VAL A 329 -29.45 13.58 -4.97
CA VAL A 329 -28.85 13.51 -6.31
C VAL A 329 -29.18 12.16 -6.94
N PHE A 330 -29.89 12.19 -8.06
CA PHE A 330 -30.14 11.02 -8.90
C PHE A 330 -29.98 11.41 -10.37
N SER A 331 -29.11 10.71 -11.10
CA SER A 331 -28.92 10.88 -12.53
C SER A 331 -28.64 9.54 -13.19
N CYS A 332 -29.38 9.23 -14.25
CA CYS A 332 -29.07 8.15 -15.17
C CYS A 332 -28.99 8.72 -16.59
N LYS A 333 -27.87 8.53 -17.27
CA LYS A 333 -27.63 9.01 -18.64
C LYS A 333 -26.97 7.91 -19.47
N SER A 334 -27.52 7.66 -20.66
CA SER A 334 -26.95 6.75 -21.67
C SER A 334 -26.62 7.50 -22.95
N ASN A 335 -25.93 6.84 -23.88
CA ASN A 335 -25.51 7.40 -25.17
C ASN A 335 -24.75 8.74 -25.02
N MET A 336 -23.98 8.88 -23.94
CA MET A 336 -23.17 10.08 -23.73
C MET A 336 -21.97 10.07 -24.69
N SER A 337 -21.57 11.24 -25.19
CA SER A 337 -20.24 11.39 -25.78
C SER A 337 -19.21 10.90 -24.76
N ILE A 338 -18.19 10.14 -25.21
CA ILE A 338 -17.10 9.66 -24.35
C ILE A 338 -16.63 10.85 -23.52
N LEU A 339 -16.82 10.77 -22.20
CA LEU A 339 -16.40 11.81 -21.28
C LEU A 339 -14.87 11.74 -21.18
N ASP A 340 -14.20 12.46 -22.07
CA ASP A 340 -12.92 13.07 -21.75
C ASP A 340 -13.20 14.17 -20.72
N GLU A 341 -13.26 13.81 -19.43
CA GLU A 341 -13.00 14.80 -18.40
C GLU A 341 -11.48 15.01 -18.31
N THR A 342 -10.93 15.66 -19.34
CA THR A 342 -9.72 16.46 -19.19
C THR A 342 -10.13 17.86 -18.80
N ASN A 343 -9.78 18.25 -17.57
CA ASN A 343 -9.60 19.63 -17.11
C ASN A 343 -10.62 20.69 -17.61
N LYS A 344 -11.70 20.90 -16.85
CA LYS A 344 -12.14 22.27 -16.58
C LYS A 344 -11.52 22.75 -15.26
N THR A 345 -10.22 22.99 -15.30
CA THR A 345 -9.65 24.09 -14.53
C THR A 345 -10.00 25.36 -15.28
N ASP A 346 -11.11 26.00 -14.93
CA ASP A 346 -11.24 27.43 -15.20
C ASP A 346 -10.12 28.11 -14.40
N LYS A 347 -9.12 28.63 -15.12
CA LYS A 347 -8.20 29.60 -14.54
C LYS A 347 -9.02 30.77 -14.01
N PRO A 348 -8.77 31.28 -12.80
CA PRO A 348 -9.41 32.50 -12.36
C PRO A 348 -8.95 33.63 -13.29
N LYS A 349 -9.89 34.23 -14.03
CA LYS A 349 -9.70 35.60 -14.50
C LYS A 349 -9.96 36.49 -13.30
N ASP A 350 -8.88 37.07 -12.84
CA ASP A 350 -8.82 38.15 -11.87
C ASP A 350 -9.54 39.36 -12.46
N THR A 351 -10.75 39.67 -11.99
CA THR A 351 -11.34 41.01 -11.99
C THR A 351 -12.44 41.07 -10.95
N SER A 352 -12.19 41.96 -9.98
CA SER A 352 -13.09 42.55 -9.00
C SER A 352 -14.53 42.77 -9.49
N ASP A 353 -15.52 42.26 -8.74
CA ASP A 353 -16.53 43.07 -8.04
C ASP A 353 -17.74 42.21 -7.62
N GLY A 354 -18.11 42.32 -6.33
CA GLY A 354 -19.51 42.40 -5.89
C GLY A 354 -20.42 41.14 -5.86
N VAL A 355 -20.62 40.63 -4.64
CA VAL A 355 -21.89 40.08 -4.08
C VAL A 355 -22.33 38.66 -4.48
N GLY A 356 -21.95 37.69 -3.64
CA GLY A 356 -22.86 36.97 -2.71
C GLY A 356 -23.84 35.90 -3.21
N ILE A 357 -23.46 34.62 -3.07
CA ILE A 357 -24.22 33.44 -2.57
C ILE A 357 -23.30 32.21 -2.76
N GLY A 358 -22.95 31.34 -1.80
CA GLY A 358 -23.59 31.01 -0.53
C GLY A 358 -23.98 29.52 -0.54
N SER A 359 -23.04 28.64 -0.17
CA SER A 359 -23.25 27.23 0.26
C SER A 359 -23.45 26.14 -0.80
N LEU A 360 -22.42 25.29 -0.94
CA LEU A 360 -22.41 23.82 -0.84
C LEU A 360 -21.08 23.31 -1.44
N TYR A 361 -20.49 22.25 -0.88
CA TYR A 361 -19.16 21.69 -1.16
C TYR A 361 -17.97 22.29 -0.38
N LYS A 362 -18.05 22.15 0.95
CA LYS A 362 -16.89 21.89 1.81
C LYS A 362 -17.20 20.65 2.66
N GLY A 363 -16.27 19.69 2.66
CA GLY A 363 -16.39 18.36 3.31
C GLY A 363 -16.64 17.31 2.25
N TYR A 364 -15.65 16.58 1.75
CA TYR A 364 -14.85 15.60 2.48
C TYR A 364 -13.57 15.33 1.69
N TRP A 365 -12.52 16.15 1.82
CA TRP A 365 -11.18 15.80 1.32
C TRP A 365 -10.16 16.42 2.28
N SER A 366 -10.00 15.79 3.44
CA SER A 366 -8.91 16.05 4.38
C SER A 366 -8.74 14.83 5.28
N GLY A 367 -7.76 13.99 4.96
CA GLY A 367 -7.37 12.87 5.80
C GLY A 367 -6.31 12.00 5.12
N LEU A 368 -5.04 12.26 5.45
CA LEU A 368 -3.85 11.43 5.20
C LEU A 368 -3.24 11.44 3.78
N VAL A 369 -2.64 12.57 3.42
CA VAL A 369 -1.34 12.57 2.71
C VAL A 369 -0.41 13.58 3.40
N SER A 370 0.45 13.07 4.28
CA SER A 370 1.71 13.67 4.71
C SER A 370 2.54 12.47 5.20
N CYS A 371 3.76 12.19 4.77
CA CYS A 371 4.85 13.06 4.34
C CYS A 371 5.70 12.36 3.26
N ILE A 372 6.44 13.14 2.48
CA ILE A 372 7.90 13.06 2.22
C ILE A 372 8.21 13.68 0.85
N ALA A 373 9.28 14.48 0.84
CA ALA A 373 10.02 15.04 -0.29
C ALA A 373 9.41 16.27 -1.01
N LEU A 374 9.90 17.46 -0.67
CA LEU A 374 10.93 18.11 -1.49
C LEU A 374 11.49 19.35 -0.76
N SER A 375 12.79 19.33 -0.50
CA SER A 375 13.58 20.52 -0.21
C SER A 375 14.91 20.31 -0.91
N PHE A 376 15.16 20.99 -2.03
CA PHE A 376 16.48 21.39 -2.50
C PHE A 376 16.32 22.33 -3.69
N LEU A 377 16.56 23.61 -3.43
CA LEU A 377 17.05 24.60 -4.40
C LEU A 377 17.79 25.66 -3.58
N LEU A 378 19.10 25.48 -3.48
CA LEU A 378 20.11 26.54 -3.46
C LEU A 378 21.11 26.21 -4.56
#